data_AF-A0A344LIK8-F1
#
_entry.id   AF-A0A344LIK8-F1
#
_cell.length_a   1.000
_cell.length_b   1.000
_cell.length_c   1.000
_cell.angle_alpha   90.00
_cell.angle_beta   90.00
_cell.angle_gamma   90.00
#
_symmetry.space_group_name_H-M   'P 1'
#
loop_
_entity.id
_entity.type
_entity.pdbx_description
1 polymer ?
#
loop_
_entity_poly.entity_id
_entity_poly.type
_entity_poly.pdbx_seq_one_letter_code
_entity_poly.pdbx_strand_id
1 'polypeptide(L)'
;MNEIRARGRRAKELARAGRIEELRDLVAAGDEQAAWHLAHCLMRSGQLDELRERMTAGDGSARWAYVKHLTRKRRMAEAIEVLRPLADAGSLPARQRLARLLAGHGRYAEAVAQLRQVPARSVDLRRVGRWLWGCGLADHAGVRPDYLDRLRQEGAKLELSWIVLLWWRSRTADAVALLADVGPSDWLHERLVEESRGWWLADLRAVAIDLLATSAYRRTRAILLLQQKRRDEAIAELRALAAEGDRGAESELTAVLTAEQPWRELNVAPLQVHGLAFSQDGGWLTVWGHGPGSRAVAVRWDVASGTVEELPLPSGAEHYRGTAVAPEAGLRATSDPVDGTVRLWRLDDVRESS
;
A
#
# COMPACT_ATOMS: atom_id res chain seq x y z
N MET A 1 -25.76 33.66 22.40
CA MET A 1 -24.80 33.55 21.28
C MET A 1 -23.75 34.68 21.24
N ASN A 2 -24.12 35.95 21.50
CA ASN A 2 -23.16 37.07 21.51
C ASN A 2 -22.18 37.06 22.69
N GLU A 3 -22.61 36.62 23.87
CA GLU A 3 -21.80 36.63 25.09
C GLU A 3 -20.68 35.58 25.07
N ILE A 4 -20.96 34.33 24.67
CA ILE A 4 -19.94 33.28 24.50
C ILE A 4 -18.87 33.71 23.50
N ARG A 5 -19.27 34.35 22.39
CA ARG A 5 -18.34 34.90 21.39
C ARG A 5 -17.53 36.07 21.94
N ALA A 6 -18.13 36.93 22.76
CA ALA A 6 -17.44 38.04 23.40
C ALA A 6 -16.41 37.56 24.44
N ARG A 7 -16.77 36.58 25.28
CA ARG A 7 -15.87 35.91 26.23
C ARG A 7 -14.68 35.26 25.50
N GLY A 8 -14.96 34.52 24.41
CA GLY A 8 -13.91 33.94 23.56
C GLY A 8 -12.99 34.96 22.90
N ARG A 9 -13.51 36.12 22.45
CA ARG A 9 -12.68 37.21 21.93
C ARG A 9 -11.79 37.81 23.01
N ARG A 10 -12.34 38.09 24.19
CA ARG A 10 -11.59 38.60 25.34
C ARG A 10 -10.46 37.65 25.75
N ALA A 11 -10.76 36.36 25.93
CA ALA A 11 -9.76 35.35 26.25
C ALA A 11 -8.63 35.29 25.20
N LYS A 12 -8.98 35.39 23.91
CA LYS A 12 -8.01 35.43 22.82
C LYS A 12 -7.12 36.68 22.84
N GLU A 13 -7.68 37.84 23.15
CA GLU A 13 -6.93 39.10 23.27
C GLU A 13 -5.96 39.07 24.45
N LEU A 14 -6.41 38.60 25.61
CA LEU A 14 -5.56 38.41 26.79
C LEU A 14 -4.41 37.44 26.52
N ALA A 15 -4.68 36.34 25.82
CA ALA A 15 -3.65 35.37 25.42
C ALA A 15 -2.60 35.98 24.49
N ARG A 16 -3.03 36.83 23.54
CA ARG A 16 -2.11 37.54 22.62
C ARG A 16 -1.26 38.58 23.35
N ALA A 17 -1.85 39.24 24.35
CA ALA A 17 -1.18 40.23 25.19
C ALA A 17 -0.28 39.60 26.27
N GLY A 18 -0.25 38.27 26.41
CA GLY A 18 0.54 37.59 27.46
C GLY A 18 0.00 37.80 28.88
N ARG A 19 -1.26 38.23 29.03
CA ARG A 19 -1.92 38.48 30.32
C ARG A 19 -2.39 37.18 30.94
N ILE A 20 -1.44 36.38 31.44
CA ILE A 20 -1.67 35.03 31.96
C ILE A 20 -2.50 35.07 33.26
N GLU A 21 -2.24 36.02 34.17
CA GLU A 21 -3.02 36.14 35.42
C GLU A 21 -4.49 36.42 35.14
N GLU A 22 -4.80 37.36 34.25
CA GLU A 22 -6.18 37.65 33.86
C GLU A 22 -6.87 36.45 33.21
N LEU A 23 -6.11 35.58 32.51
CA LEU A 23 -6.63 34.30 32.02
C LEU A 23 -6.86 33.30 33.15
N ARG A 24 -6.01 33.26 34.19
CA ARG A 24 -6.23 32.42 35.38
C ARG A 24 -7.51 32.82 36.11
N ASP A 25 -7.74 34.12 36.27
CA ASP A 25 -8.96 34.64 36.90
C ASP A 25 -10.22 34.23 36.12
N LEU A 26 -10.19 34.35 34.79
CA LEU A 26 -11.30 33.93 33.94
C LEU A 26 -11.54 32.41 34.01
N VAL A 27 -10.48 31.62 34.12
CA VAL A 27 -10.59 30.17 34.33
C VAL A 27 -11.18 29.85 35.70
N ALA A 28 -10.74 30.53 36.76
CA ALA A 28 -11.28 30.36 38.10
C ALA A 28 -12.78 30.71 38.13
N ALA A 29 -13.21 31.65 37.28
CA ALA A 29 -14.61 31.98 37.04
C ALA A 29 -15.36 30.98 36.11
N GLY A 30 -14.72 29.90 35.67
CA GLY A 30 -15.34 28.84 34.86
C GLY A 30 -15.36 29.10 33.35
N ASP A 31 -14.57 30.05 32.83
CA ASP A 31 -14.52 30.31 31.39
C ASP A 31 -13.68 29.24 30.64
N GLU A 32 -14.38 28.33 29.95
CA GLU A 32 -13.76 27.26 29.16
C GLU A 32 -12.88 27.77 28.00
N GLN A 33 -13.21 28.92 27.40
CA GLN A 33 -12.40 29.52 26.34
C GLN A 33 -11.11 30.09 26.91
N ALA A 34 -11.18 30.71 28.09
CA ALA A 34 -10.00 31.13 28.83
C ALA A 34 -9.13 29.93 29.22
N ALA A 35 -9.72 28.80 29.61
CA ALA A 35 -8.97 27.57 29.93
C ALA A 35 -8.19 27.05 28.72
N TRP A 36 -8.80 27.07 27.53
CA TRP A 36 -8.11 26.72 26.28
C TRP A 36 -6.93 27.64 25.97
N HIS A 37 -7.15 28.95 26.08
CA HIS A 37 -6.12 29.95 25.81
C HIS A 37 -4.97 29.90 26.82
N LEU A 38 -5.28 29.75 28.11
CA LEU A 38 -4.31 29.62 29.19
C LEU A 38 -3.44 28.38 28.99
N ALA A 39 -4.04 27.21 28.76
CA ALA A 39 -3.30 25.97 28.51
C ALA A 39 -2.29 26.10 27.35
N HIS A 40 -2.67 26.80 26.28
CA HIS A 40 -1.77 27.05 25.16
C HIS A 40 -0.66 28.06 25.49
N CYS A 41 -0.94 29.08 26.32
CA CYS A 41 0.07 30.00 26.83
C CYS A 41 1.08 29.30 27.73
N LEU A 42 0.62 28.51 28.72
CA LEU A 42 1.48 27.73 29.63
C LEU A 42 2.41 26.78 28.86
N MET A 43 1.88 26.10 27.85
CA MET A 43 2.67 25.24 26.96
C MET A 43 3.76 26.02 26.19
N ARG A 44 3.47 27.25 25.74
CA ARG A 44 4.41 28.09 24.99
C ARG A 44 5.46 28.73 25.89
N SER A 45 5.09 29.12 27.10
CA SER A 45 6.01 29.67 28.10
C SER A 45 6.86 28.60 28.79
N GLY A 46 6.52 27.32 28.62
CA GLY A 46 7.26 26.21 29.22
C GLY A 46 6.85 25.90 30.66
N GLN A 47 5.75 26.49 31.15
CA GLN A 47 5.18 26.24 32.48
C GLN A 47 4.43 24.89 32.48
N LEU A 48 5.20 23.80 32.33
CA LEU A 48 4.67 22.44 32.18
C LEU A 48 4.15 21.85 33.48
N ASP A 49 4.67 22.28 34.64
CA ASP A 49 4.22 21.78 35.94
C ASP A 49 2.78 22.23 36.21
N GLU A 50 2.50 23.53 36.07
CA GLU A 50 1.12 24.06 36.15
C GLU A 50 0.21 23.40 35.10
N LEU A 51 0.72 23.19 33.88
CA LEU A 51 -0.06 22.52 32.83
C LEU A 51 -0.40 21.06 33.21
N ARG A 52 0.53 20.36 33.87
CA ARG A 52 0.36 18.99 34.33
C ARG A 52 -0.60 18.92 35.51
N GLU A 53 -0.48 19.81 36.49
CA GLU A 53 -1.39 19.92 37.64
C GLU A 53 -2.84 20.12 37.18
N ARG A 54 -3.04 21.06 36.26
CA ARG A 54 -4.37 21.32 35.67
C ARG A 54 -4.91 20.11 34.92
N MET A 55 -4.06 19.44 34.14
CA MET A 55 -4.44 18.20 33.47
C MET A 55 -4.87 17.12 34.47
N THR A 56 -4.13 16.93 35.56
CA THR A 56 -4.47 15.97 36.62
C THR A 56 -5.74 16.35 37.37
N ALA A 57 -6.03 17.64 37.49
CA ALA A 57 -7.29 18.17 38.03
C ALA A 57 -8.49 18.03 37.07
N GLY A 58 -8.29 17.45 35.87
CA GLY A 58 -9.37 17.18 34.92
C GLY A 58 -9.50 18.19 33.78
N ASP A 59 -8.68 19.25 33.73
CA ASP A 59 -8.72 20.24 32.65
C ASP A 59 -8.38 19.60 31.29
N GLY A 60 -9.41 19.48 30.44
CA GLY A 60 -9.29 18.91 29.11
C GLY A 60 -8.38 19.73 28.20
N SER A 61 -8.43 21.07 28.29
CA SER A 61 -7.59 21.97 27.51
C SER A 61 -6.12 21.83 27.89
N ALA A 62 -5.82 21.73 29.18
CA ALA A 62 -4.48 21.47 29.69
C ALA A 62 -3.93 20.13 29.17
N ARG A 63 -4.75 19.08 29.21
CA ARG A 63 -4.40 17.76 28.65
C ARG A 63 -4.05 17.84 27.16
N TRP A 64 -4.87 18.51 26.35
CA TRP A 64 -4.62 18.66 24.91
C TRP A 64 -3.32 19.43 24.61
N ALA A 65 -3.06 20.49 25.36
CA ALA A 65 -1.81 21.25 25.24
C ALA A 65 -0.58 20.42 25.66
N TYR A 66 -0.70 19.62 26.73
CA TYR A 66 0.37 18.73 27.20
C TYR A 66 0.69 17.63 26.18
N VAL A 67 -0.33 16.95 25.64
CA VAL A 67 -0.17 15.96 24.55
C VAL A 67 0.51 16.58 23.32
N LYS A 68 0.11 17.80 22.95
CA LYS A 68 0.71 18.53 21.82
C LYS A 68 2.19 18.83 22.08
N HIS A 69 2.55 19.20 23.30
CA HIS A 69 3.95 19.37 23.72
C HIS A 69 4.74 18.06 23.58
N LEU A 70 4.24 16.98 24.17
CA LEU A 70 4.88 15.64 24.11
C LEU A 70 5.09 15.18 22.66
N THR A 71 4.09 15.37 21.81
CA THR A 71 4.18 15.05 20.37
C THR A 71 5.33 15.81 19.70
N ARG A 72 5.46 17.13 19.97
CA ARG A 72 6.54 17.95 19.39
C ARG A 72 7.93 17.55 19.88
N LYS A 73 8.03 17.09 21.13
CA LYS A 73 9.27 16.58 21.71
C LYS A 73 9.56 15.11 21.35
N ARG A 74 8.78 14.52 20.43
CA ARG A 74 8.87 13.10 20.02
C ARG A 74 8.67 12.09 21.16
N ARG A 75 8.05 12.52 22.27
CA ARG A 75 7.70 11.67 23.42
C ARG A 75 6.34 11.02 23.20
N MET A 76 6.24 10.21 22.15
CA MET A 76 4.95 9.64 21.68
C MET A 76 4.35 8.64 22.67
N ALA A 77 5.18 7.83 23.34
CA ALA A 77 4.73 6.86 24.35
C ALA A 77 3.98 7.55 25.51
N GLU A 78 4.54 8.63 26.05
CA GLU A 78 3.88 9.37 27.13
C GLU A 78 2.59 10.07 26.64
N ALA A 79 2.57 10.55 25.40
CA ALA A 79 1.36 11.14 24.82
C ALA A 79 0.23 10.11 24.65
N ILE A 80 0.58 8.85 24.40
CA ILE A 80 -0.35 7.71 24.35
C ILE A 80 -0.93 7.46 25.75
N GLU A 81 -0.09 7.36 26.78
CA GLU A 81 -0.52 7.11 28.16
C GLU A 81 -1.46 8.21 28.68
N VAL A 82 -1.19 9.48 28.34
CA VAL A 82 -2.06 10.60 28.74
C VAL A 82 -3.45 10.54 28.11
N LEU A 83 -3.58 10.01 26.88
CA LEU A 83 -4.85 9.99 26.15
C LEU A 83 -5.65 8.70 26.31
N ARG A 84 -4.99 7.58 26.66
CA ARG A 84 -5.62 6.27 26.78
C ARG A 84 -6.84 6.27 27.73
N PRO A 85 -6.75 6.78 28.97
CA PRO A 85 -7.92 6.82 29.87
C PRO A 85 -9.11 7.60 29.29
N LEU A 86 -8.85 8.69 28.56
CA LEU A 86 -9.91 9.52 27.98
C LEU A 86 -10.56 8.85 26.76
N ALA A 87 -9.77 8.12 25.97
CA ALA A 87 -10.27 7.33 24.85
C ALA A 87 -11.11 6.14 25.35
N ASP A 88 -10.67 5.47 26.42
CA ASP A 88 -11.36 4.37 27.06
C ASP A 88 -12.68 4.83 27.71
N ALA A 89 -12.69 6.04 28.28
CA ALA A 89 -13.90 6.71 28.78
C ALA A 89 -14.89 7.18 27.69
N GLY A 90 -14.62 6.90 26.41
CA GLY A 90 -15.57 7.18 25.32
C GLY A 90 -15.37 8.49 24.55
N SER A 91 -14.32 9.26 24.85
CA SER A 91 -14.07 10.52 24.13
C SER A 91 -13.66 10.29 22.68
N LEU A 92 -14.56 10.58 21.74
CA LEU A 92 -14.29 10.45 20.29
C LEU A 92 -13.06 11.24 19.83
N PRO A 93 -12.84 12.51 20.25
CA PRO A 93 -11.62 13.23 19.89
C PRO A 93 -10.36 12.57 20.43
N ALA A 94 -10.41 12.01 21.65
CA ALA A 94 -9.28 11.30 22.25
C ALA A 94 -8.96 10.01 21.49
N ARG A 95 -9.98 9.20 21.13
CA ARG A 95 -9.81 8.00 20.30
C ARG A 95 -9.12 8.32 18.96
N GLN A 96 -9.60 9.36 18.26
CA GLN A 96 -9.01 9.79 16.99
C GLN A 96 -7.55 10.26 17.15
N ARG A 97 -7.24 10.98 18.22
CA ARG A 97 -5.86 11.44 18.47
C ARG A 97 -4.95 10.30 18.91
N LEU A 98 -5.43 9.42 19.77
CA LEU A 98 -4.72 8.24 20.23
C LEU A 98 -4.36 7.33 19.06
N ALA A 99 -5.31 7.07 18.15
CA ALA A 99 -5.04 6.31 16.93
C ALA A 99 -3.91 6.92 16.09
N ARG A 100 -3.85 8.25 15.93
CA ARG A 100 -2.72 8.93 15.25
C ARG A 100 -1.39 8.68 15.93
N LEU A 101 -1.35 8.78 17.26
CA LEU A 101 -0.12 8.60 18.02
C LEU A 101 0.36 7.16 17.99
N LEU A 102 -0.56 6.20 18.15
CA LEU A 102 -0.28 4.77 18.05
C LEU A 102 0.31 4.42 16.68
N ALA A 103 -0.30 4.90 15.59
CA ALA A 103 0.21 4.66 14.25
C ALA A 103 1.56 5.34 13.97
N GLY A 104 1.74 6.58 14.43
CA GLY A 104 3.05 7.26 14.37
C GLY A 104 4.13 6.55 15.19
N HIS A 105 3.75 5.69 16.13
CA HIS A 105 4.64 4.85 16.92
C HIS A 105 4.68 3.38 16.43
N GLY A 106 4.09 3.06 15.27
CA GLY A 106 4.09 1.73 14.67
C GLY A 106 3.09 0.73 15.27
N ARG A 107 2.21 1.16 16.19
CA ARG A 107 1.21 0.33 16.88
C ARG A 107 -0.12 0.34 16.11
N TYR A 108 -0.12 -0.20 14.89
CA TYR A 108 -1.23 -0.04 13.94
C TYR A 108 -2.49 -0.80 14.31
N ALA A 109 -2.38 -2.04 14.82
CA ALA A 109 -3.53 -2.82 15.26
C ALA A 109 -4.32 -2.09 16.35
N GLU A 110 -3.62 -1.54 17.36
CA GLU A 110 -4.24 -0.73 18.41
C GLU A 110 -4.84 0.56 17.86
N ALA A 111 -4.19 1.20 16.87
CA ALA A 111 -4.74 2.39 16.22
C ALA A 111 -6.07 2.10 15.52
N VAL A 112 -6.17 0.97 14.82
CA VAL A 112 -7.40 0.54 14.15
C VAL A 112 -8.47 0.17 15.17
N ALA A 113 -8.13 -0.55 16.23
CA ALA A 113 -9.07 -0.88 17.31
C ALA A 113 -9.72 0.38 17.93
N GLN A 114 -8.93 1.44 18.15
CA GLN A 114 -9.44 2.72 18.64
C GLN A 114 -10.39 3.39 17.64
N LEU A 115 -10.13 3.26 16.33
CA LEU A 115 -10.98 3.84 15.28
C LEU A 115 -12.27 3.05 15.07
N ARG A 116 -12.30 1.73 15.30
CA ARG A 116 -13.55 0.93 15.26
C ARG A 116 -14.58 1.41 16.27
N GLN A 117 -14.10 1.89 17.42
CA GLN A 117 -14.96 2.42 18.47
C GLN A 117 -15.47 3.85 18.15
N VAL A 118 -15.09 4.42 17.01
CA VAL A 118 -15.58 5.72 16.54
C VAL A 118 -16.72 5.48 15.53
N PRO A 119 -17.89 6.12 15.69
CA PRO A 119 -19.01 5.97 14.77
C PRO A 119 -18.57 6.20 13.31
N ALA A 120 -19.04 5.38 12.36
CA ALA A 120 -18.62 5.44 10.95
C ALA A 120 -18.81 6.83 10.30
N ARG A 121 -19.87 7.57 10.70
CA ARG A 121 -20.09 8.97 10.25
C ARG A 121 -19.01 9.95 10.69
N SER A 122 -18.23 9.59 11.71
CA SER A 122 -17.09 10.36 12.23
C SER A 122 -15.75 9.92 11.64
N VAL A 123 -15.71 8.77 10.95
CA VAL A 123 -14.55 8.26 10.20
C VAL A 123 -14.67 8.74 8.75
N ASP A 124 -14.22 9.96 8.51
CA ASP A 124 -14.18 10.52 7.15
C ASP A 124 -13.02 9.89 6.36
N LEU A 125 -13.32 9.11 5.30
CA LEU A 125 -12.31 8.55 4.40
C LEU A 125 -11.41 9.64 3.77
N ARG A 126 -11.91 10.90 3.63
CA ARG A 126 -11.07 12.05 3.21
C ARG A 126 -10.07 12.47 4.27
N ARG A 127 -10.32 12.14 5.54
CA ARG A 127 -9.35 12.30 6.62
C ARG A 127 -8.41 11.12 6.69
N VAL A 128 -8.78 9.90 6.27
CA VAL A 128 -7.85 8.75 6.25
C VAL A 128 -6.65 9.06 5.36
N GLY A 129 -6.82 9.58 4.14
CA GLY A 129 -5.69 10.03 3.29
C GLY A 129 -4.79 11.09 3.96
N ARG A 130 -5.39 12.14 4.57
CA ARG A 130 -4.65 13.17 5.32
C ARG A 130 -4.01 12.67 6.62
N TRP A 131 -4.65 11.72 7.27
CA TRP A 131 -4.22 11.08 8.51
C TRP A 131 -3.03 10.16 8.19
N LEU A 132 -3.07 9.44 7.07
CA LEU A 132 -1.98 8.63 6.55
C LEU A 132 -0.76 9.49 6.24
N TRP A 133 -0.97 10.62 5.55
CA TRP A 133 0.08 11.62 5.33
C TRP A 133 0.65 12.13 6.66
N GLY A 134 -0.22 12.49 7.61
CA GLY A 134 0.18 12.96 8.93
C GLY A 134 0.92 11.93 9.80
N CYS A 135 0.78 10.64 9.50
CA CYS A 135 1.52 9.56 10.16
C CYS A 135 2.76 9.11 9.38
N GLY A 136 3.07 9.75 8.24
CA GLY A 136 4.18 9.36 7.35
C GLY A 136 3.93 8.05 6.60
N LEU A 137 2.67 7.60 6.55
CA LEU A 137 2.24 6.37 5.87
C LEU A 137 1.84 6.60 4.41
N ALA A 138 1.83 7.84 3.94
CA ALA A 138 1.57 8.23 2.56
C ALA A 138 2.51 9.34 2.10
N ASP A 139 3.04 9.18 0.89
CA ASP A 139 3.84 10.18 0.18
C ASP A 139 2.96 10.72 -0.98
N HIS A 140 3.25 11.90 -1.52
CA HIS A 140 2.43 12.52 -2.59
C HIS A 140 2.28 11.66 -3.86
N ALA A 141 3.11 10.62 -4.04
CA ALA A 141 3.06 9.67 -5.14
C ALA A 141 2.25 8.37 -4.83
N GLY A 142 1.87 8.12 -3.57
CA GLY A 142 1.53 6.77 -3.11
C GLY A 142 0.06 6.46 -2.84
N VAL A 143 -0.78 7.44 -2.50
CA VAL A 143 -2.23 7.18 -2.38
C VAL A 143 -2.89 7.60 -3.67
N ARG A 144 -2.97 6.64 -4.59
CA ARG A 144 -3.72 6.77 -5.84
C ARG A 144 -5.11 7.34 -5.55
N PRO A 145 -5.49 8.54 -6.05
CA PRO A 145 -6.79 9.15 -5.77
C PRO A 145 -7.95 8.19 -6.12
N ASP A 146 -7.77 7.42 -7.18
CA ASP A 146 -8.63 6.34 -7.65
C ASP A 146 -8.80 5.20 -6.63
N TYR A 147 -7.84 4.95 -5.74
CA TYR A 147 -7.96 3.99 -4.64
C TYR A 147 -8.94 4.49 -3.56
N LEU A 148 -8.84 5.76 -3.16
CA LEU A 148 -9.77 6.34 -2.17
C LEU A 148 -11.18 6.58 -2.74
N ASP A 149 -11.30 6.82 -4.04
CA ASP A 149 -12.60 6.90 -4.73
C ASP A 149 -13.25 5.52 -4.88
N ARG A 150 -12.48 4.47 -5.22
CA ARG A 150 -13.00 3.09 -5.29
C ARG A 150 -13.37 2.51 -3.94
N LEU A 151 -12.53 2.69 -2.91
CA LEU A 151 -12.86 2.32 -1.52
C LEU A 151 -14.18 2.95 -1.02
N ARG A 152 -14.48 4.18 -1.49
CA ARG A 152 -15.73 4.88 -1.18
C ARG A 152 -16.93 4.26 -1.89
N GLN A 153 -16.77 3.85 -3.14
CA GLN A 153 -17.84 3.24 -3.95
C GLN A 153 -18.20 1.85 -3.45
N GLU A 154 -17.21 1.10 -2.94
CA GLU A 154 -17.39 -0.29 -2.51
C GLU A 154 -17.77 -0.43 -1.02
N GLY A 155 -17.90 0.70 -0.29
CA GLY A 155 -18.29 0.69 1.13
C GLY A 155 -17.27 0.00 2.04
N ALA A 156 -16.01 -0.10 1.59
CA ALA A 156 -14.95 -0.84 2.27
C ALA A 156 -14.77 -0.31 3.71
N LYS A 157 -14.78 -1.24 4.67
CA LYS A 157 -14.54 -0.89 6.07
C LYS A 157 -13.11 -0.39 6.24
N LEU A 158 -12.93 0.54 7.19
CA LEU A 158 -11.65 1.19 7.47
C LEU A 158 -10.49 0.19 7.59
N GLU A 159 -10.71 -1.00 8.16
CA GLU A 159 -9.65 -1.98 8.37
C GLU A 159 -9.07 -2.52 7.07
N LEU A 160 -9.90 -2.64 6.02
CA LEU A 160 -9.51 -3.18 4.73
C LEU A 160 -8.53 -2.24 3.99
N SER A 161 -8.73 -0.93 4.12
CA SER A 161 -7.79 0.06 3.56
C SER A 161 -6.44 0.01 4.28
N TRP A 162 -6.45 -0.25 5.58
CA TRP A 162 -5.24 -0.25 6.39
C TRP A 162 -4.38 -1.48 6.16
N ILE A 163 -4.99 -2.65 5.93
CA ILE A 163 -4.28 -3.89 5.61
C ILE A 163 -3.45 -3.72 4.33
N VAL A 164 -4.05 -3.18 3.27
CA VAL A 164 -3.35 -2.92 1.99
C VAL A 164 -2.21 -1.92 2.18
N LEU A 165 -2.42 -0.88 2.98
CA LEU A 165 -1.39 0.14 3.23
C LEU A 165 -0.22 -0.36 4.09
N LEU A 166 -0.48 -1.21 5.09
CA LEU A 166 0.57 -1.86 5.87
C LEU A 166 1.40 -2.79 4.98
N TRP A 167 0.73 -3.49 4.06
CA TRP A 167 1.41 -4.33 3.08
C TRP A 167 2.33 -3.52 2.15
N TRP A 168 1.86 -2.38 1.62
CA TRP A 168 2.68 -1.49 0.79
C TRP A 168 3.91 -0.94 1.50
N ARG A 169 3.88 -0.82 2.83
CA ARG A 169 5.01 -0.34 3.65
C ARG A 169 5.90 -1.46 4.16
N SER A 170 5.78 -2.67 3.63
CA SER A 170 6.52 -3.85 4.08
C SER A 170 6.28 -4.22 5.55
N ARG A 171 5.13 -3.84 6.09
CA ARG A 171 4.70 -4.14 7.47
C ARG A 171 3.80 -5.37 7.48
N THR A 172 4.27 -6.46 6.88
CA THR A 172 3.49 -7.68 6.62
C THR A 172 2.96 -8.32 7.90
N ALA A 173 3.75 -8.34 8.99
CA ALA A 173 3.30 -8.87 10.28
C ALA A 173 2.13 -8.07 10.87
N ASP A 174 2.17 -6.73 10.78
CA ASP A 174 1.09 -5.87 11.25
C ASP A 174 -0.17 -6.01 10.37
N ALA A 175 0.02 -6.16 9.06
CA ALA A 175 -1.07 -6.43 8.12
C ALA A 175 -1.75 -7.78 8.43
N VAL A 176 -0.98 -8.82 8.73
CA VAL A 176 -1.48 -10.16 9.08
C VAL A 176 -2.18 -10.18 10.44
N ALA A 177 -1.64 -9.46 11.43
CA ALA A 177 -2.32 -9.30 12.72
C ALA A 177 -3.69 -8.63 12.56
N LEU A 178 -3.78 -7.61 11.69
CA LEU A 178 -5.04 -6.94 11.41
C LEU A 178 -5.99 -7.80 10.57
N LEU A 179 -5.47 -8.62 9.65
CA LEU A 179 -6.22 -9.62 8.89
C LEU A 179 -6.91 -10.63 9.81
N ALA A 180 -6.18 -11.18 10.79
CA ALA A 180 -6.69 -12.18 11.72
C ALA A 180 -7.92 -11.68 12.51
N ASP A 181 -7.98 -10.38 12.76
CA ASP A 181 -9.00 -9.71 13.57
C ASP A 181 -10.21 -9.23 12.74
N VAL A 182 -10.03 -9.01 11.42
CA VAL A 182 -11.14 -8.72 10.49
C VAL A 182 -11.86 -9.99 10.05
N GLY A 183 -11.16 -11.14 10.02
CA GLY A 183 -11.68 -12.41 9.50
C GLY A 183 -11.77 -12.42 7.97
N PRO A 184 -11.98 -13.58 7.31
CA PRO A 184 -11.88 -13.73 5.86
C PRO A 184 -12.90 -12.86 5.11
N SER A 185 -12.47 -12.25 4.01
CA SER A 185 -13.29 -11.39 3.16
C SER A 185 -12.91 -11.59 1.69
N ASP A 186 -13.89 -11.90 0.84
CA ASP A 186 -13.66 -12.10 -0.61
C ASP A 186 -13.10 -10.84 -1.27
N TRP A 187 -13.59 -9.66 -0.88
CA TRP A 187 -13.04 -8.38 -1.35
C TRP A 187 -11.54 -8.26 -1.04
N LEU A 188 -11.14 -8.63 0.18
CA LEU A 188 -9.76 -8.50 0.60
C LEU A 188 -8.88 -9.57 -0.04
N HIS A 189 -9.42 -10.77 -0.23
CA HIS A 189 -8.78 -11.83 -1.00
C HIS A 189 -8.44 -11.34 -2.41
N GLU A 190 -9.43 -10.87 -3.17
CA GLU A 190 -9.24 -10.35 -4.53
C GLU A 190 -8.22 -9.21 -4.55
N ARG A 191 -8.32 -8.27 -3.60
CA ARG A 191 -7.44 -7.10 -3.59
C ARG A 191 -6.00 -7.44 -3.25
N LEU A 192 -5.77 -8.32 -2.27
CA LEU A 192 -4.41 -8.76 -1.92
C LEU A 192 -3.77 -9.51 -3.08
N VAL A 193 -4.55 -10.32 -3.81
CA VAL A 193 -4.09 -11.03 -5.01
C VAL A 193 -3.75 -10.08 -6.16
N GLU A 194 -4.55 -9.04 -6.37
CA GLU A 194 -4.30 -8.04 -7.42
C GLU A 194 -3.01 -7.26 -7.15
N GLU A 195 -2.86 -6.74 -5.92
CA GLU A 195 -1.69 -5.97 -5.50
C GLU A 195 -0.42 -6.82 -5.57
N SER A 196 -0.49 -8.09 -5.16
CA SER A 196 0.68 -8.98 -5.13
C SER A 196 1.26 -9.30 -6.52
N ARG A 197 0.52 -9.06 -7.62
CA ARG A 197 1.03 -9.23 -8.99
C ARG A 197 2.09 -8.21 -9.37
N GLY A 198 2.22 -7.11 -8.61
CA GLY A 198 3.26 -6.10 -8.82
C GLY A 198 4.66 -6.65 -8.56
N TRP A 199 5.60 -6.41 -9.49
CA TRP A 199 6.99 -6.90 -9.37
C TRP A 199 7.72 -6.34 -8.13
N TRP A 200 7.37 -5.14 -7.67
CA TRP A 200 7.96 -4.49 -6.49
C TRP A 200 7.51 -5.12 -5.15
N LEU A 201 6.55 -6.03 -5.15
CA LEU A 201 6.08 -6.75 -3.96
C LEU A 201 6.54 -8.21 -3.92
N ALA A 202 7.50 -8.62 -4.76
CA ALA A 202 8.00 -10.00 -4.82
C ALA A 202 8.51 -10.54 -3.48
N ASP A 203 9.35 -9.78 -2.79
CA ASP A 203 9.90 -10.18 -1.47
C ASP A 203 8.78 -10.24 -0.41
N LEU A 204 7.79 -9.35 -0.53
CA LEU A 204 6.63 -9.31 0.36
C LEU A 204 5.68 -10.48 0.14
N ARG A 205 5.58 -11.01 -1.09
CA ARG A 205 4.82 -12.24 -1.37
C ARG A 205 5.37 -13.43 -0.60
N ALA A 206 6.69 -13.57 -0.52
CA ALA A 206 7.33 -14.69 0.19
C ALA A 206 7.01 -14.64 1.70
N VAL A 207 7.23 -13.48 2.33
CA VAL A 207 6.93 -13.27 3.75
C VAL A 207 5.43 -13.46 4.04
N ALA A 208 4.56 -13.02 3.14
CA ALA A 208 3.12 -13.17 3.31
C ALA A 208 2.67 -14.64 3.25
N ILE A 209 3.24 -15.47 2.37
CA ILE A 209 2.87 -16.89 2.27
C ILE A 209 3.08 -17.61 3.60
N ASP A 210 4.20 -17.39 4.26
CA ASP A 210 4.52 -18.07 5.52
C ASP A 210 3.61 -17.58 6.65
N LEU A 211 3.36 -16.27 6.72
CA LEU A 211 2.51 -15.67 7.74
C LEU A 211 1.01 -16.00 7.56
N LEU A 212 0.55 -16.18 6.33
CA LEU A 212 -0.84 -16.51 6.05
C LEU A 212 -1.16 -17.99 6.31
N ALA A 213 -0.16 -18.86 6.46
CA ALA A 213 -0.31 -20.30 6.65
C ALA A 213 -1.18 -20.66 7.87
N THR A 214 -1.10 -19.85 8.93
CA THR A 214 -1.86 -20.03 10.18
C THR A 214 -3.07 -19.11 10.27
N SER A 215 -3.41 -18.38 9.20
CA SER A 215 -4.49 -17.39 9.19
C SER A 215 -5.77 -17.93 8.55
N ALA A 216 -6.89 -17.23 8.73
CA ALA A 216 -8.13 -17.54 8.02
C ALA A 216 -8.06 -17.28 6.50
N TYR A 217 -6.94 -16.73 5.98
CA TYR A 217 -6.73 -16.37 4.58
C TYR A 217 -5.89 -17.40 3.81
N ARG A 218 -5.97 -18.68 4.17
CA ARG A 218 -5.31 -19.80 3.45
C ARG A 218 -5.64 -19.83 1.96
N ARG A 219 -6.83 -19.38 1.55
CA ARG A 219 -7.19 -19.21 0.13
C ARG A 219 -6.31 -18.16 -0.58
N THR A 220 -6.09 -17.00 0.05
CA THR A 220 -5.16 -15.98 -0.45
C THR A 220 -3.73 -16.54 -0.53
N ARG A 221 -3.29 -17.30 0.49
CA ARG A 221 -1.99 -17.97 0.49
C ARG A 221 -1.82 -18.90 -0.71
N ALA A 222 -2.81 -19.72 -1.02
CA ALA A 222 -2.76 -20.62 -2.17
C ALA A 222 -2.55 -19.87 -3.50
N ILE A 223 -3.23 -18.75 -3.71
CA ILE A 223 -3.02 -17.92 -4.90
C ILE A 223 -1.60 -17.30 -4.92
N LEU A 224 -1.08 -16.85 -3.79
CA LEU A 224 0.29 -16.36 -3.70
C LEU A 224 1.32 -17.46 -3.98
N LEU A 225 1.07 -18.70 -3.55
CA LEU A 225 1.88 -19.87 -3.88
C LEU A 225 1.88 -20.14 -5.39
N LEU A 226 0.73 -20.05 -6.06
CA LEU A 226 0.64 -20.15 -7.53
C LEU A 226 1.46 -19.07 -8.23
N GLN A 227 1.41 -17.82 -7.73
CA GLN A 227 2.21 -16.71 -8.28
C GLN A 227 3.73 -16.90 -8.11
N GLN A 228 4.17 -17.74 -7.16
CA GLN A 228 5.57 -18.14 -6.98
C GLN A 228 5.91 -19.47 -7.66
N LYS A 229 5.02 -20.00 -8.52
CA LYS A 229 5.18 -21.29 -9.19
C LYS A 229 5.27 -22.49 -8.23
N ARG A 230 4.84 -22.34 -6.98
CA ARG A 230 4.76 -23.40 -5.96
C ARG A 230 3.42 -24.13 -6.05
N ARG A 231 3.16 -24.75 -7.21
CA ARG A 231 1.83 -25.27 -7.57
C ARG A 231 1.35 -26.41 -6.66
N ASP A 232 2.23 -27.35 -6.33
CA ASP A 232 1.84 -28.53 -5.54
C ASP A 232 1.37 -28.14 -4.14
N GLU A 233 2.06 -27.17 -3.53
CA GLU A 233 1.67 -26.61 -2.24
C GLU A 233 0.33 -25.87 -2.31
N ALA A 234 0.11 -25.09 -3.38
CA ALA A 234 -1.16 -24.40 -3.59
C ALA A 234 -2.32 -25.39 -3.79
N ILE A 235 -2.13 -26.46 -4.56
CA ILE A 235 -3.14 -27.50 -4.77
C ILE A 235 -3.44 -28.23 -3.46
N ALA A 236 -2.43 -28.57 -2.67
CA ALA A 236 -2.62 -29.21 -1.37
C ALA A 236 -3.45 -28.32 -0.42
N GLU A 237 -3.16 -27.02 -0.39
CA GLU A 237 -3.90 -26.06 0.42
C GLU A 237 -5.35 -25.86 -0.06
N LEU A 238 -5.58 -25.69 -1.37
CA LEU A 238 -6.92 -25.57 -1.94
C LEU A 238 -7.76 -26.83 -1.74
N ARG A 239 -7.17 -28.03 -1.83
CA ARG A 239 -7.84 -29.30 -1.52
C ARG A 239 -8.27 -29.38 -0.06
N ALA A 240 -7.40 -28.98 0.87
CA ALA A 240 -7.73 -28.95 2.28
C ALA A 240 -8.91 -27.99 2.55
N LEU A 241 -8.87 -26.78 1.99
CA LEU A 241 -9.95 -25.80 2.14
C LEU A 241 -11.27 -26.24 1.48
N ALA A 242 -11.22 -26.85 0.30
CA ALA A 242 -12.40 -27.40 -0.35
C ALA A 242 -13.03 -28.53 0.49
N ALA A 243 -12.21 -29.39 1.11
CA ALA A 243 -12.68 -30.42 2.02
C ALA A 243 -13.29 -29.84 3.31
N GLU A 244 -12.84 -28.68 3.76
CA GLU A 244 -13.45 -27.91 4.86
C GLU A 244 -14.74 -27.18 4.46
N GLY A 245 -15.12 -27.19 3.17
CA GLY A 245 -16.36 -26.61 2.64
C GLY A 245 -16.24 -25.19 2.07
N ASP A 246 -15.03 -24.68 1.84
CA ASP A 246 -14.81 -23.40 1.18
C ASP A 246 -15.10 -23.52 -0.33
N ARG A 247 -16.29 -23.05 -0.75
CA ARG A 247 -16.72 -23.07 -2.16
C ARG A 247 -15.83 -22.23 -3.08
N GLY A 248 -15.20 -21.19 -2.54
CA GLY A 248 -14.27 -20.37 -3.29
C GLY A 248 -12.98 -21.11 -3.59
N ALA A 249 -12.45 -21.84 -2.61
CA ALA A 249 -11.30 -22.72 -2.80
C ALA A 249 -11.61 -23.88 -3.75
N GLU A 250 -12.83 -24.44 -3.73
CA GLU A 250 -13.26 -25.48 -4.67
C GLU A 250 -13.29 -24.98 -6.13
N SER A 251 -13.82 -23.78 -6.35
CA SER A 251 -13.81 -23.12 -7.66
C SER A 251 -12.39 -22.87 -8.17
N GLU A 252 -11.51 -22.34 -7.31
CA GLU A 252 -10.10 -22.10 -7.63
C GLU A 252 -9.33 -23.41 -7.88
N LEU A 253 -9.57 -24.45 -7.07
CA LEU A 253 -8.98 -25.76 -7.27
C LEU A 253 -9.37 -26.32 -8.64
N THR A 254 -10.65 -26.20 -9.00
CA THR A 254 -11.15 -26.65 -10.30
C THR A 254 -10.44 -25.90 -11.42
N ALA A 255 -10.36 -24.56 -11.35
CA ALA A 255 -9.64 -23.75 -12.33
C ALA A 255 -8.16 -24.13 -12.45
N VAL A 256 -7.48 -24.42 -11.33
CA VAL A 256 -6.07 -24.82 -11.33
C VAL A 256 -5.89 -26.22 -11.91
N LEU A 257 -6.82 -27.15 -11.68
CA LEU A 257 -6.72 -28.52 -12.20
C LEU A 257 -7.10 -28.61 -13.69
N THR A 258 -8.00 -27.74 -14.17
CA THR A 258 -8.43 -27.71 -15.57
C THR A 258 -7.60 -26.77 -16.45
N ALA A 259 -6.82 -25.86 -15.86
CA ALA A 259 -5.89 -25.01 -16.60
C ALA A 259 -4.87 -25.87 -17.35
N GLU A 260 -4.79 -25.69 -18.68
CA GLU A 260 -3.74 -26.30 -19.51
C GLU A 260 -2.36 -25.93 -18.95
N GLN A 261 -1.53 -26.94 -18.73
CA GLN A 261 -0.15 -26.71 -18.33
C GLN A 261 0.67 -26.34 -19.54
N PRO A 262 1.54 -25.31 -19.45
CA PRO A 262 2.64 -25.23 -20.38
C PRO A 262 3.47 -26.49 -20.23
N TRP A 263 3.56 -27.30 -21.28
CA TRP A 263 4.45 -28.47 -21.34
C TRP A 263 5.92 -28.08 -21.06
N ARG A 264 6.29 -26.82 -21.33
CA ARG A 264 7.61 -26.26 -21.04
C ARG A 264 7.52 -24.74 -20.85
N GLU A 265 8.17 -24.22 -19.81
CA GLU A 265 8.31 -22.78 -19.57
C GLU A 265 9.73 -22.32 -19.89
N LEU A 266 9.85 -21.19 -20.61
CA LEU A 266 11.12 -20.60 -21.00
C LEU A 266 11.36 -19.32 -20.22
N ASN A 267 12.47 -19.27 -19.48
CA ASN A 267 12.85 -18.08 -18.74
C ASN A 267 13.80 -17.23 -19.58
N VAL A 268 13.26 -16.20 -20.21
CA VAL A 268 14.02 -15.24 -21.04
C VAL A 268 14.46 -14.01 -20.25
N ALA A 269 14.34 -14.01 -18.92
CA ALA A 269 14.83 -12.91 -18.08
C ALA A 269 16.34 -12.66 -18.28
N PRO A 270 16.81 -11.40 -18.25
CA PRO A 270 16.09 -10.16 -17.98
C PRO A 270 15.55 -9.46 -19.23
N LEU A 271 14.84 -10.17 -20.12
CA LEU A 271 14.18 -9.62 -21.29
C LEU A 271 12.71 -9.24 -21.01
N GLN A 272 12.31 -8.00 -21.32
CA GLN A 272 10.90 -7.65 -21.52
C GLN A 272 10.47 -8.08 -22.93
N VAL A 273 9.67 -9.14 -23.03
CA VAL A 273 9.23 -9.71 -24.31
C VAL A 273 8.22 -8.80 -25.00
N HIS A 274 8.49 -8.47 -26.25
CA HIS A 274 7.59 -7.69 -27.11
C HIS A 274 6.95 -8.52 -28.23
N GLY A 275 7.50 -9.68 -28.55
CA GLY A 275 6.85 -10.64 -29.42
C GLY A 275 7.58 -11.97 -29.54
N LEU A 276 6.87 -12.91 -30.15
CA LEU A 276 7.23 -14.32 -30.28
C LEU A 276 6.85 -14.80 -31.69
N ALA A 277 7.68 -15.65 -32.30
CA ALA A 277 7.37 -16.31 -33.58
C ALA A 277 7.98 -17.70 -33.64
N PHE A 278 7.17 -18.72 -33.96
CA PHE A 278 7.65 -20.05 -34.28
C PHE A 278 8.14 -20.12 -35.73
N SER A 279 9.15 -20.95 -35.99
CA SER A 279 9.45 -21.41 -37.34
C SER A 279 8.31 -22.30 -37.85
N GLN A 280 8.16 -22.39 -39.17
CA GLN A 280 7.04 -23.11 -39.80
C GLN A 280 7.03 -24.61 -39.47
N ASP A 281 8.21 -25.21 -39.23
CA ASP A 281 8.40 -26.59 -38.80
C ASP A 281 8.25 -26.78 -37.27
N GLY A 282 8.07 -25.68 -36.51
CA GLY A 282 7.99 -25.69 -35.06
C GLY A 282 9.31 -26.01 -34.35
N GLY A 283 10.43 -26.11 -35.08
CA GLY A 283 11.74 -26.45 -34.52
C GLY A 283 12.40 -25.33 -33.74
N TRP A 284 12.03 -24.07 -34.01
CA TRP A 284 12.62 -22.89 -33.40
C TRP A 284 11.56 -21.89 -32.94
N LEU A 285 11.81 -21.24 -31.80
CA LEU A 285 11.05 -20.10 -31.31
C LEU A 285 11.96 -18.88 -31.27
N THR A 286 11.60 -17.82 -31.98
CA THR A 286 12.27 -16.53 -31.88
C THR A 286 11.55 -15.66 -30.87
N VAL A 287 12.31 -15.12 -29.91
CA VAL A 287 11.82 -14.20 -28.88
C VAL A 287 12.56 -12.88 -29.02
N TRP A 288 11.84 -11.75 -29.06
CA TRP A 288 12.47 -10.43 -29.09
C TRP A 288 11.89 -9.51 -28.05
N GLY A 289 12.71 -8.57 -27.60
CA GLY A 289 12.38 -7.68 -26.51
C GLY A 289 13.49 -6.69 -26.19
N HIS A 290 13.39 -6.09 -25.01
CA HIS A 290 14.46 -5.26 -24.46
C HIS A 290 15.07 -5.91 -23.23
N GLY A 291 16.40 -5.96 -23.19
CA GLY A 291 17.18 -6.31 -22.01
C GLY A 291 17.41 -5.11 -21.08
N PRO A 292 18.26 -5.27 -20.06
CA PRO A 292 18.63 -4.20 -19.14
C PRO A 292 19.19 -2.99 -19.89
N GLY A 293 18.75 -1.78 -19.52
CA GLY A 293 19.16 -0.55 -20.20
C GLY A 293 18.47 -0.31 -21.55
N SER A 294 17.32 -0.95 -21.81
CA SER A 294 16.53 -0.83 -23.04
C SER A 294 17.23 -1.35 -24.31
N ARG A 295 18.33 -2.09 -24.15
CA ARG A 295 19.02 -2.73 -25.28
C ARG A 295 18.07 -3.71 -25.97
N ALA A 296 17.81 -3.52 -27.26
CA ALA A 296 17.10 -4.51 -28.05
C ALA A 296 17.88 -5.83 -28.02
N VAL A 297 17.17 -6.95 -27.87
CA VAL A 297 17.73 -8.30 -27.87
C VAL A 297 16.76 -9.22 -28.61
N ALA A 298 17.29 -10.07 -29.49
CA ALA A 298 16.56 -11.14 -30.13
C ALA A 298 17.29 -12.46 -29.84
N VAL A 299 16.55 -13.47 -29.40
CA VAL A 299 17.08 -14.81 -29.15
C VAL A 299 16.31 -15.84 -29.96
N ARG A 300 17.03 -16.83 -30.48
CA ARG A 300 16.48 -18.03 -31.08
C ARG A 300 16.58 -19.17 -30.07
N TRP A 301 15.47 -19.87 -29.89
CA TRP A 301 15.37 -21.03 -29.01
C TRP A 301 15.09 -22.29 -29.81
N ASP A 302 15.92 -23.31 -29.65
CA ASP A 302 15.67 -24.66 -30.17
C ASP A 302 14.60 -25.35 -29.33
N VAL A 303 13.50 -25.76 -29.96
CA VAL A 303 12.36 -26.34 -29.26
C VAL A 303 12.67 -27.75 -28.75
N ALA A 304 13.49 -28.51 -29.48
CA ALA A 304 13.85 -29.88 -29.14
C ALA A 304 14.98 -29.92 -28.10
N SER A 305 16.10 -29.26 -28.39
CA SER A 305 17.30 -29.32 -27.55
C SER A 305 17.25 -28.34 -26.37
N GLY A 306 16.45 -27.28 -26.48
CA GLY A 306 16.33 -26.24 -25.46
C GLY A 306 17.45 -25.20 -25.47
N THR A 307 18.36 -25.24 -26.45
CA THR A 307 19.47 -24.28 -26.55
C THR A 307 18.99 -22.90 -26.97
N VAL A 308 19.56 -21.85 -26.38
CA VAL A 308 19.27 -20.45 -26.71
C VAL A 308 20.49 -19.82 -27.39
N GLU A 309 20.27 -19.13 -28.49
CA GLU A 309 21.28 -18.40 -29.25
C GLU A 309 20.86 -16.93 -29.40
N GLU A 310 21.72 -15.98 -29.03
CA GLU A 310 21.47 -14.54 -29.29
C GLU A 310 21.72 -14.24 -30.77
N LEU A 311 20.73 -13.65 -31.43
CA LEU A 311 20.84 -13.28 -32.83
C LEU A 311 21.51 -11.91 -32.97
N PRO A 312 22.41 -11.73 -33.96
CA PRO A 312 23.04 -10.44 -34.21
C PRO A 312 21.98 -9.40 -34.63
N LEU A 313 21.95 -8.27 -33.93
CA LEU A 313 21.13 -7.12 -34.28
C LEU A 313 21.91 -6.16 -35.18
N PRO A 314 21.29 -5.57 -36.22
CA PRO A 314 21.94 -4.55 -37.03
C PRO A 314 22.28 -3.31 -36.20
N SER A 315 23.35 -2.61 -36.56
CA SER A 315 23.69 -1.30 -36.01
C SER A 315 22.51 -0.33 -36.15
N GLY A 316 22.09 0.32 -35.05
CA GLY A 316 20.94 1.24 -35.01
C GLY A 316 19.67 0.64 -34.39
N ALA A 317 19.67 -0.64 -34.00
CA ALA A 317 18.54 -1.39 -33.44
C ALA A 317 17.95 -0.87 -32.09
N GLU A 318 18.42 0.26 -31.58
CA GLU A 318 18.26 0.67 -30.17
C GLU A 318 16.85 1.19 -29.82
N HIS A 319 15.97 1.36 -30.82
CA HIS A 319 14.63 1.93 -30.64
C HIS A 319 13.47 1.15 -31.31
N TYR A 320 13.70 -0.09 -31.78
CA TYR A 320 12.67 -0.81 -32.54
C TYR A 320 11.64 -1.51 -31.65
N ARG A 321 10.35 -1.23 -31.89
CA ARG A 321 9.22 -2.01 -31.35
C ARG A 321 8.39 -2.56 -32.51
N GLY A 322 8.68 -3.82 -32.84
CA GLY A 322 7.92 -4.64 -33.79
C GLY A 322 8.75 -5.07 -34.99
N THR A 323 9.23 -6.31 -34.98
CA THR A 323 9.90 -6.92 -36.13
C THR A 323 9.43 -8.36 -36.32
N ALA A 324 9.13 -8.76 -37.56
CA ALA A 324 8.77 -10.13 -37.93
C ALA A 324 9.78 -10.65 -38.95
N VAL A 325 10.33 -11.85 -38.77
CA VAL A 325 11.35 -12.41 -39.67
C VAL A 325 10.78 -13.63 -40.37
N ALA A 326 11.00 -13.73 -41.68
CA ALA A 326 10.68 -14.87 -42.52
C ALA A 326 12.01 -15.45 -43.07
N PRO A 327 12.69 -16.32 -42.32
CA PRO A 327 14.06 -16.76 -42.63
C PRO A 327 14.17 -17.50 -43.96
N GLU A 328 13.20 -18.36 -44.30
CA GLU A 328 13.16 -19.10 -45.57
C GLU A 328 12.90 -18.21 -46.79
N ALA A 329 12.30 -17.03 -46.60
CA ALA A 329 12.12 -16.03 -47.67
C ALA A 329 13.31 -15.06 -47.77
N GLY A 330 14.31 -15.20 -46.89
CA GLY A 330 15.40 -14.24 -46.76
C GLY A 330 14.90 -12.85 -46.38
N LEU A 331 13.82 -12.72 -45.59
CA LEU A 331 13.17 -11.42 -45.32
C LEU A 331 13.02 -11.10 -43.82
N ARG A 332 13.10 -9.81 -43.47
CA ARG A 332 12.72 -9.26 -42.17
C ARG A 332 11.82 -8.05 -42.37
N ALA A 333 10.75 -7.94 -41.60
CA ALA A 333 9.91 -6.76 -41.50
C ALA A 333 10.22 -6.00 -40.20
N THR A 334 10.21 -4.67 -40.24
CA THR A 334 10.34 -3.78 -39.07
C THR A 334 9.28 -2.69 -39.13
N SER A 335 8.59 -2.41 -38.03
CA SER A 335 7.63 -1.31 -37.94
C SER A 335 8.17 -0.13 -37.12
N ASP A 336 7.89 1.08 -37.58
CA ASP A 336 8.18 2.33 -36.87
C ASP A 336 6.85 3.01 -36.43
N PRO A 337 6.61 3.17 -35.11
CA PRO A 337 5.38 3.74 -34.60
C PRO A 337 5.31 5.27 -34.70
N VAL A 338 6.41 5.96 -34.97
CA VAL A 338 6.44 7.43 -35.07
C VAL A 338 5.98 7.90 -36.45
N ASP A 339 6.33 7.16 -37.50
CA ASP A 339 5.93 7.46 -38.88
C ASP A 339 4.90 6.46 -39.46
N GLY A 340 4.60 5.37 -38.74
CA GLY A 340 3.63 4.36 -39.15
C GLY A 340 4.08 3.44 -40.28
N THR A 341 5.38 3.45 -40.64
CA THR A 341 5.88 2.67 -41.78
C THR A 341 6.32 1.26 -41.39
N VAL A 342 6.01 0.30 -42.27
CA VAL A 342 6.52 -1.08 -42.22
C VAL A 342 7.56 -1.24 -43.31
N ARG A 343 8.79 -1.58 -42.93
CA ARG A 343 9.95 -1.74 -43.82
C ARG A 343 10.33 -3.21 -43.92
N LEU A 344 10.52 -3.70 -45.14
CA LEU A 344 10.93 -5.07 -45.45
C LEU A 344 12.42 -5.07 -45.88
N TRP A 345 13.20 -5.99 -45.33
CA TRP A 345 14.64 -6.12 -45.46
C TRP A 345 14.96 -7.51 -46.00
N ARG A 346 15.96 -7.64 -46.88
CA ARG A 346 16.51 -8.95 -47.26
C ARG A 346 17.68 -9.34 -46.37
N LEU A 347 17.70 -10.59 -45.89
CA LEU A 347 18.67 -11.10 -44.92
C LEU A 347 20.08 -11.27 -45.51
N ASP A 348 20.22 -11.26 -46.84
CA ASP A 348 21.49 -11.44 -47.55
C ASP A 348 22.30 -10.15 -47.77
N ASP A 349 21.73 -8.98 -47.47
CA ASP A 349 22.43 -7.69 -47.61
C ASP A 349 23.13 -7.30 -46.30
N VAL A 350 24.15 -8.07 -45.90
CA VAL A 350 25.25 -7.56 -45.09
C VAL A 350 26.46 -7.48 -46.00
N ARG A 351 26.63 -6.34 -46.68
CA ARG A 351 27.91 -5.95 -47.25
C ARG A 351 28.51 -4.82 -46.45
N GLU A 352 29.67 -5.15 -45.88
CA GLU A 352 30.72 -4.30 -45.33
C GLU A 352 30.74 -2.90 -45.94
N SER A 353 30.51 -1.88 -45.10
CA SER A 353 30.98 -0.52 -45.35
C SER A 353 32.33 -0.36 -44.66
N SER A 354 33.41 -0.41 -45.45
CA SER A 354 34.69 0.24 -45.11
C SER A 354 34.53 1.76 -45.02
#